data_AF-A0A7Y4HVN2-F1
#
_entry.id   AF-A0A7Y4HVN2-F1
#
_cell.length_a   1.000
_cell.length_b   1.000
_cell.length_c   1.000
_cell.angle_alpha   90.00
_cell.angle_beta   90.00
_cell.angle_gamma   90.00
#
_symmetry.space_group_name_H-M   'P 1'
#
loop_
_entity.id
_entity.type
_entity.pdbx_description
1 polymer ?
#
loop_
_entity_poly.entity_id
_entity_poly.type
_entity_poly.pdbx_seq_one_letter_code
_entity_poly.pdbx_strand_id
1 'polypeptide(L)'
;MTQPNDAQLSEVGQWRRFRERRDASLAVGHGWLTLTSLQWLPAEPTALELVPGLWSASIPDAGPGAATLTARASDSLTLVSTGDPVVGTITLSLSDGGSENWVRFRDTVVELAVRGNRYVVRTRDNSAPTLTGFDGVPAYAYDPSAVVEGSYTAYPTPDAVPIRTAHPDVDDVVHATGTVSFTLGGTTHTLRAEQQPDGSLKVAFHDETNGRSTAGWRFLVTGRVAPEGQVTLDFNRSLNYPSAFTPFGTCPMPVEGNRVSVPVEAGERIPA
;
A
#
# COMPACT_ATOMS: atom_id res chain seq x y z
N MET A 1 -0.78 27.10 -20.96
CA MET A 1 0.41 26.40 -21.49
C MET A 1 0.16 24.91 -21.33
N THR A 2 0.06 24.19 -22.44
CA THR A 2 -0.18 22.74 -22.43
C THR A 2 1.08 22.06 -21.89
N GLN A 3 0.95 21.31 -20.80
CA GLN A 3 2.04 20.52 -20.24
C GLN A 3 2.59 19.58 -21.33
N PRO A 4 3.91 19.46 -21.53
CA PRO A 4 4.47 18.56 -22.54
C PRO A 4 4.02 17.12 -22.28
N ASN A 5 3.81 16.39 -23.37
CA ASN A 5 3.52 14.95 -23.33
C ASN A 5 4.74 14.22 -22.74
N ASP A 6 4.52 13.23 -21.87
CA ASP A 6 5.62 12.50 -21.20
C ASP A 6 6.63 11.90 -22.20
N ALA A 7 6.17 11.55 -23.41
CA ALA A 7 6.99 11.05 -24.50
C ALA A 7 8.04 12.04 -25.05
N GLN A 8 7.96 13.33 -24.71
CA GLN A 8 8.90 14.37 -25.18
C GLN A 8 10.00 14.68 -24.16
N LEU A 9 9.89 14.16 -22.93
CA LEU A 9 10.88 14.38 -21.88
C LEU A 9 12.01 13.35 -21.99
N SER A 10 13.23 13.77 -21.62
CA SER A 10 14.33 12.82 -21.37
C SER A 10 13.96 11.85 -20.25
N GLU A 11 14.65 10.72 -20.14
CA GLU A 11 14.39 9.72 -19.09
C GLU A 11 14.47 10.33 -17.69
N VAL A 12 15.47 11.17 -17.44
CA VAL A 12 15.60 11.93 -16.19
C VAL A 12 14.41 12.87 -15.98
N GLY A 13 13.92 13.53 -17.03
CA GLY A 13 12.74 14.39 -16.97
C GLY A 13 11.46 13.61 -16.63
N GLN A 14 11.26 12.45 -17.26
CA GLN A 14 10.15 11.55 -16.96
C GLN A 14 10.23 11.02 -15.52
N TRP A 15 11.43 10.66 -15.07
CA TRP A 15 11.68 10.23 -13.69
C TRP A 15 11.35 11.33 -12.69
N ARG A 16 11.82 12.57 -12.90
CA ARG A 16 11.47 13.71 -12.01
C ARG A 16 9.97 13.94 -11.93
N ARG A 17 9.27 13.94 -13.08
CA ARG A 17 7.81 14.09 -13.10
C ARG A 17 7.11 12.94 -12.38
N PHE A 18 7.61 11.72 -12.51
CA PHE A 18 7.14 10.58 -11.72
C PHE A 18 7.31 10.81 -10.22
N ARG A 19 8.48 11.31 -9.77
CA ARG A 19 8.74 11.65 -8.37
C ARG A 19 7.79 12.72 -7.85
N GLU A 20 7.62 13.82 -8.58
CA GLU A 20 6.71 14.90 -8.21
C GLU A 20 5.27 14.41 -8.06
N ARG A 21 4.78 13.58 -9.00
CA ARG A 21 3.45 12.97 -8.91
C ARG A 21 3.34 12.03 -7.71
N ARG A 22 4.40 11.26 -7.43
CA ARG A 22 4.45 10.35 -6.29
C ARG A 22 4.36 11.11 -4.98
N ASP A 23 5.17 12.16 -4.79
CA ASP A 23 5.14 12.98 -3.58
C ASP A 23 3.79 13.69 -3.41
N ALA A 24 3.25 14.28 -4.48
CA ALA A 24 1.92 14.89 -4.47
C ALA A 24 0.81 13.89 -4.11
N SER A 25 0.91 12.63 -4.56
CA SER A 25 -0.06 11.58 -4.23
C SER A 25 -0.03 11.13 -2.76
N LEU A 26 1.10 11.34 -2.08
CA LEU A 26 1.25 11.03 -0.65
C LEU A 26 0.79 12.21 0.23
N ALA A 27 1.04 13.43 -0.22
CA ALA A 27 0.70 14.68 0.46
C ALA A 27 -0.78 15.07 0.36
N VAL A 28 -1.69 14.09 0.46
CA VAL A 28 -3.14 14.29 0.39
C VAL A 28 -3.78 14.11 1.76
N GLY A 29 -4.78 14.95 2.05
CA GLY A 29 -5.58 14.85 3.26
C GLY A 29 -6.26 13.48 3.38
N HIS A 30 -6.32 12.97 4.61
CA HIS A 30 -6.84 11.65 4.95
C HIS A 30 -6.17 10.49 4.19
N GLY A 31 -4.98 10.73 3.61
CA GLY A 31 -4.19 9.76 2.88
C GLY A 31 -3.34 8.83 3.76
N TRP A 32 -2.35 8.18 3.17
CA TRP A 32 -1.50 7.24 3.92
C TRP A 32 -0.65 7.91 5.00
N LEU A 33 -0.25 9.16 4.78
CA LEU A 33 0.57 9.93 5.74
C LEU A 33 -0.25 10.50 6.91
N THR A 34 -1.57 10.29 6.94
CA THR A 34 -2.43 10.79 8.03
C THR A 34 -2.79 9.71 9.04
N LEU A 35 -2.32 8.47 8.87
CA LEU A 35 -2.68 7.38 9.78
C LEU A 35 -2.09 7.61 11.17
N THR A 36 -2.95 7.62 12.19
CA THR A 36 -2.57 7.90 13.59
C THR A 36 -2.82 6.74 14.54
N SER A 37 -3.64 5.75 14.15
CA SER A 37 -3.80 4.52 14.93
C SER A 37 -4.29 3.36 14.08
N LEU A 38 -4.12 2.15 14.61
CA LEU A 38 -4.74 0.91 14.16
C LEU A 38 -5.26 0.19 15.41
N GLN A 39 -6.57 -0.11 15.46
CA GLN A 39 -7.22 -0.72 16.61
C GLN A 39 -8.16 -1.84 16.15
N TRP A 40 -7.89 -3.07 16.60
CA TRP A 40 -8.76 -4.21 16.33
C TRP A 40 -10.10 -4.05 17.05
N LEU A 41 -11.20 -4.33 16.34
CA LEU A 41 -12.52 -4.27 16.97
C LEU A 41 -12.75 -5.50 17.87
N PRO A 42 -13.17 -5.30 19.13
CA PRO A 42 -13.52 -6.39 20.03
C PRO A 42 -14.90 -6.97 19.70
N ALA A 43 -15.22 -8.13 20.27
CA ALA A 43 -16.55 -8.74 20.12
C ALA A 43 -17.64 -7.96 20.87
N GLU A 44 -17.31 -7.44 22.05
CA GLU A 44 -18.23 -6.67 22.90
C GLU A 44 -18.10 -5.16 22.65
N PRO A 45 -19.20 -4.38 22.69
CA PRO A 45 -19.16 -2.93 22.51
C PRO A 45 -18.19 -2.24 23.49
N THR A 46 -17.11 -1.69 22.96
CA THR A 46 -16.01 -1.11 23.76
C THR A 46 -15.60 0.26 23.22
N ALA A 47 -15.17 1.15 24.10
CA ALA A 47 -14.58 2.42 23.68
C ALA A 47 -13.21 2.20 23.04
N LEU A 48 -12.87 2.99 22.02
CA LEU A 48 -11.57 3.00 21.38
C LEU A 48 -10.82 4.30 21.70
N GLU A 49 -9.51 4.30 21.47
CA GLU A 49 -8.71 5.52 21.54
C GLU A 49 -8.99 6.42 20.33
N LEU A 50 -8.88 7.73 20.53
CA LEU A 50 -8.97 8.80 19.53
C LEU A 50 -10.35 9.00 18.86
N VAL A 51 -11.31 8.11 19.04
CA VAL A 51 -12.66 8.20 18.45
C VAL A 51 -13.75 7.88 19.48
N PRO A 52 -14.84 8.67 19.55
CA PRO A 52 -15.92 8.41 20.49
C PRO A 52 -16.82 7.25 20.03
N GLY A 53 -17.79 6.88 20.87
CA GLY A 53 -18.72 5.79 20.63
C GLY A 53 -18.23 4.44 21.16
N LEU A 54 -19.10 3.44 21.06
CA LEU A 54 -18.81 2.05 21.39
C LEU A 54 -18.74 1.24 20.10
N TRP A 55 -17.63 0.52 19.95
CA TRP A 55 -17.27 -0.19 18.75
C TRP A 55 -17.18 -1.68 19.05
N SER A 56 -17.69 -2.49 18.14
CA SER A 56 -17.49 -3.94 18.17
C SER A 56 -17.55 -4.52 16.78
N ALA A 57 -17.16 -5.78 16.64
CA ALA A 57 -17.37 -6.55 15.43
C ALA A 57 -17.69 -8.00 15.75
N SER A 58 -18.52 -8.60 14.90
CA SER A 58 -18.73 -10.04 14.87
C SER A 58 -18.23 -10.60 13.54
N ILE A 59 -17.53 -11.72 13.60
CA ILE A 59 -17.13 -12.48 12.43
C ILE A 59 -17.62 -13.91 12.66
N PRO A 60 -18.75 -14.29 12.06
CA PRO A 60 -19.29 -15.64 12.25
C PRO A 60 -18.42 -16.66 11.52
N ASP A 61 -18.51 -17.93 11.93
CA ASP A 61 -17.83 -19.06 11.27
C ASP A 61 -18.27 -19.23 9.81
N ALA A 62 -19.48 -18.77 9.48
CA ALA A 62 -20.03 -18.75 8.13
C ALA A 62 -20.83 -17.46 7.89
N GLY A 63 -20.58 -16.81 6.75
CA GLY A 63 -21.24 -15.56 6.34
C GLY A 63 -20.38 -14.31 6.58
N PRO A 64 -20.82 -13.13 6.09
CA PRO A 64 -20.08 -11.90 6.27
C PRO A 64 -20.13 -11.44 7.73
N GLY A 65 -18.97 -11.09 8.28
CA GLY A 65 -18.93 -10.36 9.55
C GLY A 65 -19.50 -8.95 9.42
N ALA A 66 -19.72 -8.29 10.54
CA ALA A 66 -20.15 -6.90 10.59
C ALA A 66 -19.45 -6.15 11.72
N ALA A 67 -19.05 -4.91 11.45
CA ALA A 67 -18.71 -3.95 12.48
C ALA A 67 -19.95 -3.21 12.94
N THR A 68 -19.99 -2.87 14.23
CA THR A 68 -21.07 -2.11 14.86
C THR A 68 -20.48 -0.89 15.56
N LEU A 69 -21.11 0.25 15.36
CA LEU A 69 -20.83 1.50 16.07
C LEU A 69 -22.12 1.95 16.76
N THR A 70 -22.06 2.19 18.07
CA THR A 70 -23.12 2.88 18.81
C THR A 70 -22.62 4.24 19.29
N ALA A 71 -23.28 5.31 18.84
CA ALA A 71 -22.90 6.69 19.13
C ALA A 71 -24.04 7.48 19.76
N ARG A 72 -23.71 8.43 20.62
CA ARG A 72 -24.62 9.42 21.18
C ARG A 72 -24.59 10.69 20.33
N ALA A 73 -25.66 11.48 20.36
CA ALA A 73 -25.66 12.80 19.72
C ALA A 73 -24.52 13.70 20.21
N SER A 74 -24.10 13.57 21.49
CA SER A 74 -22.96 14.29 22.05
C SER A 74 -21.61 13.93 21.44
N ASP A 75 -21.49 12.75 20.80
CA ASP A 75 -20.23 12.27 20.22
C ASP A 75 -19.91 13.00 18.90
N SER A 76 -20.90 13.66 18.29
CA SER A 76 -20.74 14.49 17.09
C SER A 76 -20.07 13.75 15.91
N LEU A 77 -20.36 12.45 15.78
CA LEU A 77 -19.93 11.65 14.63
C LEU A 77 -20.84 11.91 13.43
N THR A 78 -20.25 11.91 12.24
CA THR A 78 -20.99 12.00 10.97
C THR A 78 -20.57 10.91 10.00
N LEU A 79 -21.48 10.41 9.17
CA LEU A 79 -21.12 9.54 8.04
C LEU A 79 -20.22 10.30 7.06
N VAL A 80 -19.14 9.67 6.59
CA VAL A 80 -18.25 10.30 5.59
C VAL A 80 -18.97 10.48 4.25
N SER A 81 -19.83 9.53 3.89
CA SER A 81 -20.53 9.50 2.60
C SER A 81 -21.62 10.56 2.45
N THR A 82 -22.37 10.85 3.52
CA THR A 82 -23.52 11.77 3.47
C THR A 82 -23.35 13.04 4.30
N GLY A 83 -22.47 13.01 5.31
CA GLY A 83 -22.36 14.08 6.31
C GLY A 83 -23.43 14.04 7.40
N ASP A 84 -24.35 13.05 7.35
CA ASP A 84 -25.43 12.94 8.33
C ASP A 84 -24.89 12.57 9.72
N PRO A 85 -25.50 13.09 10.81
CA PRO A 85 -25.10 12.73 12.16
C PRO A 85 -25.38 11.26 12.46
N VAL A 86 -24.44 10.60 13.12
CA VAL A 86 -24.58 9.23 13.60
C VAL A 86 -25.07 9.26 15.04
N VAL A 87 -26.32 8.84 15.25
CA VAL A 87 -26.95 8.71 16.57
C VAL A 87 -27.64 7.34 16.66
N GLY A 88 -27.36 6.61 17.74
CA GLY A 88 -27.78 5.23 17.89
C GLY A 88 -26.78 4.25 17.29
N THR A 89 -27.26 3.09 16.85
CA THR A 89 -26.42 1.98 16.39
C THR A 89 -26.46 1.86 14.87
N ILE A 90 -25.28 1.82 14.25
CA ILE A 90 -25.10 1.54 12.81
C ILE A 90 -24.16 0.35 12.61
N THR A 91 -24.31 -0.32 11.48
CA THR A 91 -23.49 -1.49 11.12
C THR A 91 -22.94 -1.37 9.71
N LEU A 92 -21.74 -1.91 9.48
CA LEU A 92 -21.13 -2.01 8.15
C LEU A 92 -20.46 -3.37 7.98
N SER A 93 -20.76 -4.02 6.85
CA SER A 93 -20.15 -5.29 6.45
C SER A 93 -19.19 -5.07 5.29
N LEU A 94 -17.99 -5.63 5.42
CA LEU A 94 -16.94 -5.63 4.42
C LEU A 94 -16.43 -7.08 4.24
N SER A 95 -16.01 -7.42 3.04
CA SER A 95 -15.24 -8.65 2.80
C SER A 95 -13.80 -8.48 3.26
N ASP A 96 -13.07 -9.59 3.44
CA ASP A 96 -11.64 -9.53 3.72
C ASP A 96 -10.88 -8.74 2.63
N GLY A 97 -9.87 -7.98 3.04
CA GLY A 97 -9.18 -6.99 2.20
C GLY A 97 -9.98 -5.69 1.96
N GLY A 98 -11.28 -5.66 2.25
CA GLY A 98 -12.14 -4.49 2.11
C GLY A 98 -11.76 -3.35 3.05
N SER A 99 -12.13 -2.13 2.65
CA SER A 99 -11.96 -0.93 3.47
C SER A 99 -12.95 0.16 3.06
N GLU A 100 -13.40 0.96 4.02
CA GLU A 100 -14.28 2.12 3.83
C GLU A 100 -13.94 3.21 4.83
N ASN A 101 -13.85 4.47 4.38
CA ASN A 101 -13.86 5.62 5.28
C ASN A 101 -15.29 5.79 5.82
N TRP A 102 -15.57 5.28 7.02
CA TRP A 102 -16.93 5.06 7.48
C TRP A 102 -17.54 6.31 8.14
N VAL A 103 -16.89 6.84 9.17
CA VAL A 103 -17.37 8.00 9.92
C VAL A 103 -16.26 9.03 10.11
N ARG A 104 -16.66 10.25 10.46
CA ARG A 104 -15.78 11.37 10.76
C ARG A 104 -16.06 11.86 12.18
N PHE A 105 -14.98 12.15 12.91
CA PHE A 105 -15.00 12.83 14.20
C PHE A 105 -14.17 14.11 14.08
N ARG A 106 -14.81 15.28 14.09
CA ARG A 106 -14.14 16.56 13.79
C ARG A 106 -13.40 16.48 12.45
N ASP A 107 -12.08 16.68 12.42
CA ASP A 107 -11.25 16.56 11.23
C ASP A 107 -10.65 15.16 11.04
N THR A 108 -10.90 14.22 11.94
CA THR A 108 -10.39 12.84 11.86
C THR A 108 -11.37 11.96 11.08
N VAL A 109 -10.88 11.27 10.05
CA VAL A 109 -11.63 10.22 9.34
C VAL A 109 -11.33 8.88 9.99
N VAL A 110 -12.38 8.08 10.19
CA VAL A 110 -12.32 6.73 10.77
C VAL A 110 -12.56 5.73 9.66
N GLU A 111 -11.49 5.07 9.23
CA GLU A 111 -11.53 3.98 8.26
C GLU A 111 -11.86 2.67 8.98
N LEU A 112 -12.88 1.98 8.50
CA LEU A 112 -13.14 0.58 8.84
C LEU A 112 -12.51 -0.30 7.76
N ALA A 113 -11.76 -1.32 8.16
CA ALA A 113 -11.17 -2.28 7.24
C ALA A 113 -11.26 -3.71 7.79
N VAL A 114 -11.10 -4.70 6.90
CA VAL A 114 -10.96 -6.11 7.28
C VAL A 114 -9.59 -6.61 6.86
N ARG A 115 -8.82 -7.13 7.81
CA ARG A 115 -7.44 -7.62 7.61
C ARG A 115 -7.28 -8.94 8.32
N GLY A 116 -6.84 -9.99 7.61
CA GLY A 116 -6.70 -11.32 8.18
C GLY A 116 -8.02 -11.82 8.77
N ASN A 117 -9.13 -11.56 8.08
CA ASN A 117 -10.48 -11.89 8.54
C ASN A 117 -10.82 -11.31 9.94
N ARG A 118 -10.35 -10.09 10.24
CA ARG A 118 -10.64 -9.33 11.47
C ARG A 118 -10.94 -7.88 11.15
N TYR A 119 -11.96 -7.31 11.80
CA TYR A 119 -12.27 -5.89 11.64
C TYR A 119 -11.29 -5.01 12.42
N VAL A 120 -10.87 -3.93 11.77
CA VAL A 120 -9.94 -2.95 12.33
C VAL A 120 -10.43 -1.55 12.03
N VAL A 121 -10.25 -0.66 12.99
CA VAL A 121 -10.42 0.78 12.81
C VAL A 121 -9.04 1.41 12.66
N ARG A 122 -8.90 2.29 11.66
CA ARG A 122 -7.76 3.18 11.50
C ARG A 122 -8.22 4.62 11.54
N THR A 123 -7.51 5.45 12.30
CA THR A 123 -7.78 6.89 12.35
C THR A 123 -6.87 7.63 11.39
N ARG A 124 -7.43 8.60 10.68
CA ARG A 124 -6.77 9.44 9.67
C ARG A 124 -6.92 10.89 10.09
N ASP A 125 -5.84 11.51 10.54
CA ASP A 125 -5.81 12.91 11.02
C ASP A 125 -4.84 13.75 10.18
N ASN A 126 -5.33 14.86 9.61
CA ASN A 126 -4.52 15.75 8.79
C ASN A 126 -3.45 16.51 9.59
N SER A 127 -3.55 16.53 10.92
CA SER A 127 -2.54 17.09 11.81
C SER A 127 -1.41 16.11 12.14
N ALA A 128 -1.45 14.87 11.63
CA ALA A 128 -0.40 13.88 11.85
C ALA A 128 0.98 14.44 11.49
N PRO A 129 2.01 14.26 12.35
CA PRO A 129 3.38 14.71 12.06
C PRO A 129 3.94 14.16 10.75
N THR A 130 3.55 12.93 10.40
CA THR A 130 3.93 12.25 9.15
C THR A 130 3.40 12.95 7.90
N LEU A 131 2.27 13.67 7.96
CA LEU A 131 1.79 14.50 6.85
C LEU A 131 2.33 15.92 6.95
N THR A 132 2.22 16.56 8.12
CA THR A 132 2.56 17.99 8.30
C THR A 132 4.06 18.26 8.15
N GLY A 133 4.91 17.27 8.44
CA GLY A 133 6.36 17.33 8.22
C GLY A 133 6.82 16.76 6.87
N PHE A 134 5.91 16.32 5.98
CA PHE A 134 6.30 15.68 4.72
C PHE A 134 6.79 16.71 3.70
N ASP A 135 8.02 16.55 3.24
CA ASP A 135 8.67 17.38 2.21
C ASP A 135 9.08 16.60 0.95
N GLY A 136 8.68 15.32 0.87
CA GLY A 136 8.96 14.41 -0.25
C GLY A 136 9.60 13.11 0.21
N VAL A 137 9.49 12.05 -0.60
CA VAL A 137 10.17 10.79 -0.29
C VAL A 137 11.62 10.87 -0.76
N PRO A 138 12.63 10.64 0.11
CA PRO A 138 14.02 10.56 -0.33
C PRO A 138 14.19 9.50 -1.43
N ALA A 139 15.08 9.77 -2.38
CA ALA A 139 15.35 8.88 -3.51
C ALA A 139 16.83 8.87 -3.85
N TYR A 140 17.28 7.80 -4.51
CA TYR A 140 18.54 7.83 -5.24
C TYR A 140 18.42 8.73 -6.48
N ALA A 141 19.56 9.20 -6.99
CA ALA A 141 19.60 9.83 -8.31
C ALA A 141 19.21 8.81 -9.39
N TYR A 142 18.72 9.30 -10.53
CA TYR A 142 18.42 8.44 -11.67
C TYR A 142 19.69 7.75 -12.16
N ASP A 143 19.63 6.43 -12.27
CA ASP A 143 20.68 5.55 -12.78
C ASP A 143 20.16 4.76 -13.99
N PRO A 144 20.66 5.02 -15.21
CA PRO A 144 20.24 4.29 -16.40
C PRO A 144 20.61 2.80 -16.35
N SER A 145 21.62 2.41 -15.57
CA SER A 145 22.00 1.00 -15.41
C SER A 145 20.99 0.19 -14.58
N ALA A 146 20.11 0.88 -13.85
CA ALA A 146 19.01 0.31 -13.09
C ALA A 146 17.73 0.13 -13.93
N VAL A 147 17.78 0.41 -15.23
CA VAL A 147 16.74 0.08 -16.21
C VAL A 147 17.19 -1.16 -16.98
N VAL A 148 16.49 -2.28 -16.78
CA VAL A 148 16.90 -3.58 -17.34
C VAL A 148 15.76 -4.24 -18.09
N GLU A 149 16.10 -4.94 -19.16
CA GLU A 149 15.15 -5.79 -19.88
C GLU A 149 14.99 -7.13 -19.16
N GLY A 150 13.76 -7.61 -19.11
CA GLY A 150 13.39 -8.89 -18.53
C GLY A 150 12.46 -9.69 -19.44
N SER A 151 12.31 -10.97 -19.09
CA SER A 151 11.41 -11.91 -19.76
C SER A 151 10.39 -12.43 -18.74
N TYR A 152 9.12 -12.15 -19.00
CA TYR A 152 7.98 -12.62 -18.24
C TYR A 152 7.47 -13.94 -18.80
N THR A 153 7.42 -14.95 -17.93
CA THR A 153 6.80 -16.25 -18.20
C THR A 153 5.55 -16.38 -17.35
N ALA A 154 4.39 -16.32 -17.99
CA ALA A 154 3.10 -16.49 -17.34
C ALA A 154 2.91 -17.93 -16.84
N TYR A 155 2.25 -18.08 -15.71
CA TYR A 155 1.75 -19.36 -15.25
C TYR A 155 0.44 -19.72 -15.96
N PRO A 156 0.12 -21.02 -16.12
CA PRO A 156 -1.18 -21.45 -16.65
C PRO A 156 -2.36 -20.95 -15.80
N THR A 157 -2.16 -20.88 -14.48
CA THR A 157 -3.11 -20.36 -13.49
C THR A 157 -2.33 -19.58 -12.43
N PRO A 158 -2.90 -18.52 -11.82
CA PRO A 158 -2.25 -17.84 -10.71
C PRO A 158 -1.91 -18.80 -9.56
N ASP A 159 -0.71 -18.67 -9.03
CA ASP A 159 -0.21 -19.39 -7.87
C ASP A 159 -0.52 -18.57 -6.60
N ALA A 160 -1.26 -19.16 -5.66
CA ALA A 160 -1.64 -18.52 -4.41
C ALA A 160 -0.55 -18.78 -3.35
N VAL A 161 0.24 -17.75 -3.05
CA VAL A 161 1.40 -17.85 -2.17
C VAL A 161 1.11 -17.16 -0.84
N PRO A 162 1.02 -17.90 0.28
CA PRO A 162 0.91 -17.29 1.60
C PRO A 162 2.13 -16.43 1.92
N ILE A 163 1.88 -15.25 2.48
CA ILE A 163 2.92 -14.30 2.87
C ILE A 163 2.63 -13.70 4.24
N ARG A 164 3.67 -13.15 4.86
CA ARG A 164 3.52 -12.25 6.02
C ARG A 164 3.31 -10.82 5.54
N THR A 165 2.85 -9.96 6.44
CA THR A 165 2.72 -8.53 6.19
C THR A 165 3.54 -7.71 7.18
N ALA A 166 3.55 -6.38 7.00
CA ALA A 166 4.14 -5.44 7.94
C ALA A 166 3.50 -5.49 9.34
N HIS A 167 2.31 -6.07 9.48
CA HIS A 167 1.66 -6.28 10.76
C HIS A 167 1.69 -7.77 11.12
N PRO A 168 2.26 -8.17 12.28
CA PRO A 168 2.49 -9.58 12.61
C PRO A 168 1.21 -10.41 12.70
N ASP A 169 0.09 -9.80 13.12
CA ASP A 169 -1.20 -10.48 13.24
C ASP A 169 -2.01 -10.54 11.93
N VAL A 170 -1.44 -10.09 10.81
CA VAL A 170 -2.10 -10.09 9.51
C VAL A 170 -1.30 -10.94 8.55
N ASP A 171 -1.90 -12.07 8.16
CA ASP A 171 -1.47 -12.89 7.04
C ASP A 171 -2.16 -12.42 5.76
N ASP A 172 -1.52 -12.69 4.63
CA ASP A 172 -2.02 -12.31 3.30
C ASP A 172 -1.61 -13.37 2.27
N VAL A 173 -2.18 -13.29 1.07
CA VAL A 173 -1.89 -14.18 -0.05
C VAL A 173 -1.61 -13.36 -1.29
N VAL A 174 -0.43 -13.57 -1.89
CA VAL A 174 -0.11 -13.03 -3.21
C VAL A 174 -0.57 -14.03 -4.27
N HIS A 175 -1.25 -13.53 -5.30
CA HIS A 175 -1.66 -14.34 -6.45
C HIS A 175 -0.69 -14.13 -7.61
N ALA A 176 0.48 -14.79 -7.53
CA ALA A 176 1.52 -14.68 -8.54
C ALA A 176 1.02 -15.23 -9.89
N THR A 177 1.10 -14.43 -10.95
CA THR A 177 0.62 -14.80 -12.28
C THR A 177 1.75 -15.32 -13.19
N GLY A 178 3.00 -15.21 -12.75
CA GLY A 178 4.16 -15.65 -13.51
C GLY A 178 5.46 -15.24 -12.84
N THR A 179 6.56 -15.41 -13.58
CA THR A 179 7.89 -14.95 -13.16
C THR A 179 8.48 -13.99 -14.18
N VAL A 180 9.28 -13.03 -13.71
CA VAL A 180 10.11 -12.17 -14.54
C VAL A 180 11.58 -12.49 -14.27
N SER A 181 12.32 -12.84 -15.32
CA SER A 181 13.77 -13.08 -15.25
C SER A 181 14.53 -11.92 -15.90
N PHE A 182 15.56 -11.41 -15.23
CA PHE A 182 16.36 -10.26 -15.70
C PHE A 182 17.78 -10.33 -15.14
N THR A 183 18.69 -9.52 -15.67
CA THR A 183 20.07 -9.40 -15.16
C THR A 183 20.28 -8.01 -14.59
N LEU A 184 20.75 -7.92 -13.34
CA LEU A 184 21.12 -6.65 -12.70
C LEU A 184 22.47 -6.84 -11.98
N GLY A 185 23.38 -5.87 -12.12
CA GLY A 185 24.71 -5.99 -11.49
C GLY A 185 25.49 -7.24 -11.92
N GLY A 186 25.28 -7.72 -13.14
CA GLY A 186 25.91 -8.94 -13.67
C GLY A 186 25.34 -10.26 -13.13
N THR A 187 24.29 -10.22 -12.31
CA THR A 187 23.64 -11.41 -11.73
C THR A 187 22.24 -11.58 -12.31
N THR A 188 21.89 -12.81 -12.70
CA THR A 188 20.54 -13.15 -13.15
C THR A 188 19.63 -13.40 -11.94
N HIS A 189 18.46 -12.78 -11.95
CA HIS A 189 17.42 -12.96 -10.94
C HIS A 189 16.12 -13.39 -11.60
N THR A 190 15.29 -14.09 -10.84
CA THR A 190 13.92 -14.44 -11.23
C THR A 190 13.00 -14.10 -10.07
N LEU A 191 12.04 -13.20 -10.31
CA LEU A 191 11.07 -12.77 -9.32
C LEU A 191 9.67 -13.18 -9.76
N ARG A 192 8.83 -13.63 -8.83
CA ARG A 192 7.40 -13.81 -9.06
C ARG A 192 6.72 -12.45 -9.18
N ALA A 193 5.75 -12.35 -10.08
CA ALA A 193 5.05 -11.12 -10.40
C ALA A 193 3.53 -11.32 -10.35
N GLU A 194 2.80 -10.25 -10.04
CA GLU A 194 1.35 -10.16 -10.17
C GLU A 194 1.02 -9.29 -11.39
N GLN A 195 0.33 -9.84 -12.38
CA GLN A 195 -0.12 -9.08 -13.54
C GLN A 195 -1.40 -8.31 -13.20
N GLN A 196 -1.36 -7.01 -13.46
CA GLN A 196 -2.45 -6.08 -13.23
C GLN A 196 -3.44 -6.09 -14.41
N PRO A 197 -4.68 -5.59 -14.24
CA PRO A 197 -5.68 -5.56 -15.31
C PRO A 197 -5.25 -4.83 -16.59
N ASP A 198 -4.35 -3.86 -16.48
CA ASP A 198 -3.78 -3.13 -17.62
C ASP A 198 -2.59 -3.83 -18.28
N GLY A 199 -2.27 -5.06 -17.86
CA GLY A 199 -1.18 -5.88 -18.37
C GLY A 199 0.20 -5.53 -17.85
N SER A 200 0.33 -4.52 -16.97
CA SER A 200 1.57 -4.26 -16.22
C SER A 200 1.84 -5.35 -15.18
N LEU A 201 3.08 -5.44 -14.71
CA LEU A 201 3.47 -6.33 -13.62
C LEU A 201 3.75 -5.52 -12.37
N LYS A 202 3.24 -5.97 -11.23
CA LYS A 202 3.70 -5.55 -9.91
C LYS A 202 4.66 -6.61 -9.36
N VAL A 203 5.83 -6.16 -8.91
CA VAL A 203 6.86 -7.03 -8.36
C VAL A 203 7.32 -6.46 -7.02
N ALA A 204 6.96 -7.13 -5.92
CA ALA A 204 7.52 -6.86 -4.61
C ALA A 204 8.83 -7.63 -4.45
N PHE A 205 9.86 -6.99 -3.88
CA PHE A 205 11.17 -7.60 -3.77
C PHE A 205 11.93 -7.14 -2.52
N HIS A 206 12.83 -8.02 -2.08
CA HIS A 206 13.93 -7.67 -1.20
C HIS A 206 15.20 -7.40 -2.01
N ASP A 207 16.07 -6.54 -1.50
CA ASP A 207 17.42 -6.32 -2.01
C ASP A 207 18.39 -5.99 -0.87
N GLU A 208 19.68 -5.91 -1.18
CA GLU A 208 20.70 -5.71 -0.15
C GLU A 208 20.63 -4.32 0.52
N THR A 209 19.99 -3.32 -0.08
CA THR A 209 19.85 -1.99 0.52
C THR A 209 18.78 -1.91 1.62
N ASN A 210 17.90 -2.90 1.72
CA ASN A 210 16.75 -2.87 2.64
C ASN A 210 17.19 -2.82 4.11
N GLY A 211 16.50 -2.01 4.90
CA GLY A 211 16.80 -1.77 6.32
C GLY A 211 18.08 -0.98 6.58
N ARG A 212 18.78 -0.55 5.53
CA ARG A 212 19.99 0.28 5.62
C ARG A 212 19.76 1.65 4.99
N SER A 213 19.53 1.67 3.68
CA SER A 213 19.33 2.88 2.89
C SER A 213 17.99 2.92 2.17
N THR A 214 17.28 1.78 2.09
CA THR A 214 15.89 1.65 1.59
C THR A 214 15.00 0.94 2.61
N ALA A 215 13.68 1.06 2.45
CA ALA A 215 12.70 0.42 3.34
C ALA A 215 12.91 -1.11 3.41
N GLY A 216 12.27 -1.78 4.38
CA GLY A 216 12.45 -3.23 4.61
C GLY A 216 12.16 -4.10 3.38
N TRP A 217 11.30 -3.62 2.48
CA TRP A 217 11.12 -4.11 1.13
C TRP A 217 10.45 -3.02 0.29
N ARG A 218 10.49 -3.18 -1.03
CA ARG A 218 9.91 -2.25 -2.00
C ARG A 218 9.16 -3.02 -3.07
N PHE A 219 8.49 -2.29 -3.94
CA PHE A 219 7.90 -2.85 -5.14
C PHE A 219 8.14 -1.93 -6.33
N LEU A 220 8.11 -2.49 -7.53
CA LEU A 220 8.03 -1.73 -8.76
C LEU A 220 6.80 -2.17 -9.56
N VAL A 221 6.31 -1.26 -10.39
CA VAL A 221 5.27 -1.54 -11.39
C VAL A 221 5.87 -1.28 -12.77
N THR A 222 5.81 -2.27 -13.65
CA THR A 222 6.36 -2.17 -15.01
C THR A 222 5.40 -1.48 -15.96
N GLY A 223 5.82 -1.28 -17.22
CA GLY A 223 4.88 -1.12 -18.32
C GLY A 223 4.14 -2.43 -18.64
N ARG A 224 3.21 -2.37 -19.59
CA ARG A 224 2.56 -3.57 -20.14
C ARG A 224 3.60 -4.54 -20.70
N VAL A 225 3.47 -5.82 -20.39
CA VAL A 225 4.30 -6.89 -20.97
C VAL A 225 4.03 -7.00 -22.48
N ALA A 226 5.10 -7.09 -23.29
CA ALA A 226 4.99 -7.30 -24.73
C ALA A 226 4.41 -8.69 -25.06
N PRO A 227 3.82 -8.90 -26.26
CA PRO A 227 3.25 -10.19 -26.66
C PRO A 227 4.23 -11.37 -26.53
N GLU A 228 5.53 -11.13 -26.75
CA GLU A 228 6.60 -12.13 -26.66
C GLU A 228 7.14 -12.32 -25.24
N GLY A 229 6.55 -11.66 -24.24
CA GLY A 229 6.94 -11.74 -22.83
C GLY A 229 8.02 -10.73 -22.41
N GLN A 230 8.49 -9.87 -23.31
CA GLN A 230 9.49 -8.84 -22.98
C GLN A 230 8.89 -7.76 -22.08
N VAL A 231 9.66 -7.31 -21.09
CA VAL A 231 9.23 -6.26 -20.16
C VAL A 231 10.44 -5.50 -19.61
N THR A 232 10.35 -4.18 -19.57
CA THR A 232 11.36 -3.34 -18.91
C THR A 232 11.07 -3.23 -17.41
N LEU A 233 12.07 -3.52 -16.59
CA LEU A 233 12.08 -3.24 -15.16
C LEU A 233 12.91 -1.97 -14.90
N ASP A 234 12.25 -0.91 -14.44
CA ASP A 234 12.93 0.32 -14.06
C ASP A 234 12.97 0.45 -12.54
N PHE A 235 14.11 0.08 -11.95
CA PHE A 235 14.28 0.16 -10.50
C PHE A 235 14.35 1.60 -9.98
N ASN A 236 14.59 2.61 -10.83
CA ASN A 236 14.49 4.03 -10.46
C ASN A 236 13.07 4.44 -10.05
N ARG A 237 12.08 3.63 -10.43
CA ARG A 237 10.66 3.81 -10.12
C ARG A 237 10.18 2.84 -9.04
N SER A 238 11.11 2.20 -8.31
CA SER A 238 10.78 1.40 -7.12
C SER A 238 10.22 2.30 -6.00
N LEU A 239 9.12 1.85 -5.40
CA LEU A 239 8.34 2.56 -4.40
C LEU A 239 8.34 1.82 -3.06
N ASN A 240 8.26 2.59 -1.99
CA ASN A 240 7.96 2.13 -0.65
C ASN A 240 6.47 1.86 -0.51
N TYR A 241 6.16 0.81 0.24
CA TYR A 241 4.81 0.60 0.75
C TYR A 241 4.45 1.64 1.82
N PRO A 242 3.14 1.90 2.06
CA PRO A 242 2.70 2.75 3.16
C PRO A 242 3.32 2.42 4.52
N SER A 243 3.61 1.14 4.80
CA SER A 243 4.26 0.69 6.03
C SER A 243 5.67 1.27 6.27
N ALA A 244 6.31 1.85 5.25
CA ALA A 244 7.56 2.57 5.42
C ALA A 244 7.38 3.96 6.07
N PHE A 245 6.16 4.51 6.04
CA PHE A 245 5.83 5.84 6.57
C PHE A 245 5.06 5.77 7.89
N THR A 246 4.43 4.63 8.17
CA THR A 246 3.53 4.49 9.32
C THR A 246 3.49 3.04 9.83
N PRO A 247 3.46 2.82 11.15
CA PRO A 247 3.31 1.48 11.72
C PRO A 247 1.90 0.90 11.54
N PHE A 248 0.95 1.70 11.05
CA PHE A 248 -0.47 1.31 10.91
C PHE A 248 -0.79 0.69 9.54
N GLY A 249 0.24 0.37 8.75
CA GLY A 249 0.11 -0.32 7.47
C GLY A 249 0.21 -1.84 7.62
N THR A 250 -0.61 -2.58 6.89
CA THR A 250 -0.59 -4.06 6.82
C THR A 250 -0.02 -4.52 5.47
N CYS A 251 1.08 -3.92 5.04
CA CYS A 251 1.56 -4.09 3.66
C CYS A 251 2.17 -5.48 3.42
N PRO A 252 1.94 -6.09 2.24
CA PRO A 252 2.40 -7.45 1.95
C PRO A 252 3.92 -7.50 1.85
N MET A 253 4.54 -8.52 2.45
CA MET A 253 5.94 -8.82 2.20
C MET A 253 6.13 -9.48 0.83
N PRO A 254 7.32 -9.34 0.20
CA PRO A 254 7.67 -10.13 -0.96
C PRO A 254 7.51 -11.62 -0.68
N VAL A 255 7.00 -12.36 -1.66
CA VAL A 255 6.96 -13.83 -1.60
C VAL A 255 8.36 -14.40 -1.40
N GLU A 256 8.44 -15.57 -0.78
CA GLU A 256 9.72 -16.25 -0.57
C GLU A 256 10.46 -16.43 -1.91
N GLY A 257 11.75 -16.06 -1.93
CA GLY A 257 12.58 -16.10 -3.12
C GLY A 257 12.54 -14.82 -3.98
N ASN A 258 11.63 -13.87 -3.74
CA ASN A 258 11.67 -12.56 -4.41
C ASN A 258 12.79 -11.68 -3.83
N ARG A 259 14.03 -12.01 -4.18
CA ARG A 259 15.23 -11.34 -3.70
C ARG A 259 16.18 -11.03 -4.85
N VAL A 260 16.54 -9.75 -4.96
CA VAL A 260 17.67 -9.28 -5.76
C VAL A 260 18.91 -9.36 -4.89
N SER A 261 19.87 -10.22 -5.25
CA SER A 261 21.06 -10.48 -4.43
C SER A 261 22.19 -9.46 -4.62
N VAL A 262 21.86 -8.28 -5.15
CA VAL A 262 22.77 -7.14 -5.29
C VAL A 262 22.10 -5.90 -4.69
N PRO A 263 22.86 -4.87 -4.29
CA PRO A 263 22.28 -3.60 -3.86
C PRO A 263 21.51 -2.92 -5.00
N VAL A 264 20.26 -2.53 -4.75
CA VAL A 264 19.47 -1.73 -5.69
C VAL A 264 19.46 -0.27 -5.22
N GLU A 265 20.51 0.45 -5.60
CA GLU A 265 20.72 1.89 -5.30
C GLU A 265 19.95 2.81 -6.27
N ALA A 266 18.70 2.45 -6.55
CA ALA A 266 17.77 3.20 -7.39
C ALA A 266 16.39 3.25 -6.74
N GLY A 267 15.60 4.30 -7.01
CA GLY A 267 14.23 4.43 -6.49
C GLY A 267 14.12 5.06 -5.10
N GLU A 268 12.97 4.85 -4.44
CA GLU A 268 12.71 5.37 -3.08
C GLU A 268 13.68 4.78 -2.04
N ARG A 269 14.15 5.67 -1.14
CA ARG A 269 14.96 5.38 0.05
C ARG A 269 14.07 5.34 1.29
N ILE A 270 14.65 5.01 2.45
CA ILE A 270 13.93 5.08 3.73
C ILE A 270 13.39 6.51 3.93
N PRO A 271 12.08 6.68 4.23
CA PRO A 271 11.52 7.98 4.61
C PRO A 271 12.18 8.53 5.88
N ALA A 272 12.26 9.86 6.01
CA ALA A 272 12.81 10.51 7.19
C ALA A 272 11.94 10.30 8.44
#